data_AF-A0A958Y0U7-F1
#
_entry.id   AF-A0A958Y0U7-F1
#
_cell.length_a   1.000
_cell.length_b   1.000
_cell.length_c   1.000
_cell.angle_alpha   90.00
_cell.angle_beta   90.00
_cell.angle_gamma   90.00
#
_symmetry.space_group_name_H-M   'P 1'
#
loop_
_entity.id
_entity.type
_entity.pdbx_description
1 polymer ?
#
loop_
_entity_poly.entity_id
_entity_poly.type
_entity_poly.pdbx_seq_one_letter_code
_entity_poly.pdbx_strand_id
1 'polypeptide(L)'
;MKNHFFFLIAAVLTLLAGCTPSNTQPEVNQETTERKAVVYQVFTRLFGNTKSTNKPWGTIEENGVGKFNDFTDKALDSIRALGVTHIWYTGVPHHAVIRDYTSFGISNDDPDVVKGCAGSPYAVKDYYNVNPDLAEDPARRLEEFQALIERTHRHGMKVII
;
A
#
# COMPACT_ATOMS: atom_id res chain seq x y z
N MET A 1 -25.57 7.81 78.28
CA MET A 1 -24.12 8.06 78.08
C MET A 1 -23.42 7.11 77.10
N LYS A 2 -24.04 6.05 76.58
CA LYS A 2 -23.39 5.12 75.62
C LYS A 2 -23.61 5.44 74.13
N ASN A 3 -24.57 6.31 73.79
CA ASN A 3 -24.91 6.60 72.38
C ASN A 3 -24.12 7.77 71.78
N HIS A 4 -23.51 8.66 72.57
CA HIS A 4 -22.66 9.73 72.02
C HIS A 4 -21.22 9.30 71.71
N PHE A 5 -20.75 8.22 72.35
CA PHE A 5 -19.42 7.66 72.09
C PHE A 5 -19.35 6.96 70.72
N PHE A 6 -20.46 6.35 70.28
CA PHE A 6 -20.56 5.70 68.98
C PHE A 6 -20.57 6.69 67.81
N PHE A 7 -21.18 7.87 67.99
CA PHE A 7 -21.19 8.94 66.99
C PHE A 7 -19.83 9.63 66.84
N LEU A 8 -19.02 9.73 67.90
CA LEU A 8 -17.67 10.27 67.80
C LEU A 8 -16.70 9.33 67.07
N ILE A 9 -16.85 8.01 67.20
CA ILE A 9 -16.00 7.03 66.49
C ILE A 9 -16.35 6.98 65.00
N ALA A 10 -17.62 7.13 64.64
CA ALA A 10 -18.05 7.16 63.23
C ALA A 10 -17.56 8.43 62.49
N ALA A 11 -17.44 9.58 63.18
CA ALA A 11 -16.97 10.83 62.59
C ALA A 11 -15.45 10.87 62.34
N VAL A 12 -14.66 10.10 63.12
CA VAL A 12 -13.20 10.04 62.96
C VAL A 12 -12.79 9.06 61.85
N LEU A 13 -13.59 8.02 61.56
CA LEU A 13 -13.30 7.07 60.48
C LEU A 13 -13.52 7.65 59.06
N THR A 14 -14.33 8.68 58.91
CA THR A 14 -14.59 9.33 57.62
C THR A 14 -13.54 10.37 57.22
N LEU A 15 -12.59 10.72 58.10
CA LEU A 15 -11.53 11.69 57.83
C LEU A 15 -10.24 11.08 57.23
N LEU A 16 -10.13 9.76 57.15
CA LEU A 16 -8.93 9.06 56.66
C LEU A 16 -9.07 8.42 55.27
N ALA A 17 -10.23 8.55 54.62
CA ALA A 17 -10.49 7.97 53.28
C ALA A 17 -10.32 8.96 52.12
N GLY A 18 -9.67 10.12 52.35
CA GLY A 18 -9.65 11.25 51.40
C GLY A 18 -8.43 11.39 50.49
N CYS A 19 -7.39 10.55 50.62
CA CYS A 19 -6.16 10.68 49.84
C CYS A 19 -5.78 9.38 49.13
N THR A 20 -6.56 8.99 48.13
CA THR A 20 -6.00 8.17 47.04
C THR A 20 -5.20 9.10 46.13
N PRO A 21 -3.89 8.87 45.90
CA PRO A 21 -3.18 9.58 44.86
C PRO A 21 -3.84 9.19 43.53
N SER A 22 -4.51 10.15 42.88
CA SER A 22 -4.94 9.94 41.50
C SER A 22 -3.66 9.82 40.68
N ASN A 23 -3.31 8.59 40.30
CA ASN A 23 -2.34 8.36 39.23
C ASN A 23 -3.02 8.73 37.91
N THR A 24 -3.32 10.03 37.75
CA THR A 24 -3.62 10.61 36.47
C THR A 24 -2.26 10.75 35.80
N GLN A 25 -1.81 9.66 35.15
CA GLN A 25 -0.80 9.85 34.12
C GLN A 25 -1.39 10.89 33.16
N PRO A 26 -0.65 11.96 32.84
CA PRO A 26 -1.09 12.84 31.77
C PRO A 26 -1.28 11.94 30.56
N GLU A 27 -2.52 11.87 30.07
CA GLU A 27 -2.83 11.29 28.77
C GLU A 27 -1.95 12.08 27.79
N VAL A 28 -0.82 11.48 27.39
CA VAL A 28 0.02 12.04 26.35
C VAL A 28 -0.83 11.95 25.12
N ASN A 29 -1.53 13.05 24.84
CA ASN A 29 -2.21 13.28 23.59
C ASN A 29 -1.08 13.18 22.56
N GLN A 30 -0.95 12.02 21.93
CA GLN A 30 -0.05 11.85 20.80
C GLN A 30 -0.67 12.74 19.73
N GLU A 31 -0.24 13.99 19.69
CA GLU A 31 -0.28 14.76 18.46
C GLU A 31 0.47 13.91 17.44
N THR A 32 -0.27 13.10 16.70
CA THR A 32 0.13 12.65 15.39
C THR A 32 0.33 13.93 14.61
N THR A 33 1.54 14.48 14.69
CA THR A 33 2.02 15.46 13.73
C THR A 33 1.85 14.76 12.38
N GLU A 34 0.75 15.08 11.69
CA GLU A 34 0.43 14.60 10.36
C GLU A 34 1.63 14.98 9.50
N ARG A 35 2.56 14.03 9.32
CA ARG A 35 3.73 14.26 8.50
C ARG A 35 3.23 14.47 7.09
N LYS A 36 3.65 15.59 6.48
CA LYS A 36 3.30 15.97 5.11
C LYS A 36 3.45 14.76 4.19
N ALA A 37 2.38 14.43 3.47
CA ALA A 37 2.42 13.38 2.47
C ALA A 37 3.35 13.79 1.31
N VAL A 38 4.34 12.94 1.04
CA VAL A 38 5.20 12.98 -0.14
C VAL A 38 4.89 11.74 -0.98
N VAL A 39 4.32 11.96 -2.16
CA VAL A 39 3.87 10.90 -3.08
C VAL A 39 4.90 10.72 -4.19
N TYR A 40 5.38 9.49 -4.38
CA TYR A 40 6.17 9.09 -5.54
C TYR A 40 5.25 8.35 -6.51
N GLN A 41 4.83 9.03 -7.57
CA GLN A 41 4.08 8.39 -8.64
C GLN A 41 5.02 7.68 -9.59
N VAL A 42 4.76 6.39 -9.83
CA VAL A 42 5.57 5.55 -10.71
C VAL A 42 4.70 4.84 -11.72
N PHE A 43 5.21 4.76 -12.95
CA PHE A 43 4.62 3.89 -13.96
C PHE A 43 5.20 2.49 -13.81
N THR A 44 4.44 1.58 -13.20
CA THR A 44 4.90 0.25 -12.77
C THR A 44 5.53 -0.54 -13.91
N ARG A 45 4.94 -0.45 -15.12
CA ARG A 45 5.44 -1.07 -16.36
C ARG A 45 6.83 -0.60 -16.78
N LEU A 46 7.31 0.57 -16.35
CA LEU A 46 8.61 1.10 -16.78
C LEU A 46 9.69 1.02 -15.71
N PHE A 47 9.33 0.89 -14.44
CA PHE A 47 10.26 1.09 -13.32
C PHE A 47 11.51 0.19 -13.37
N GLY A 48 11.33 -1.11 -13.53
CA GLY A 48 12.43 -2.07 -13.63
C GLY A 48 12.72 -2.59 -15.04
N ASN A 49 12.09 -2.00 -16.05
CA ASN A 49 12.35 -2.43 -17.43
C ASN A 49 13.78 -2.03 -17.85
N THR A 50 14.63 -3.02 -18.05
CA THR A 50 16.03 -2.82 -18.48
C THR A 50 16.20 -2.80 -19.99
N LYS A 51 15.16 -3.11 -20.77
CA LYS A 51 15.21 -3.00 -22.23
C LYS A 51 15.06 -1.55 -22.65
N SER A 52 16.02 -1.07 -23.46
CA SER A 52 16.02 0.28 -24.02
C SER A 52 15.28 0.40 -25.35
N THR A 53 14.86 -0.71 -25.95
CA THR A 53 14.09 -0.72 -27.19
C THR A 53 12.72 -0.07 -26.95
N ASN A 54 12.39 0.91 -27.78
CA ASN A 54 11.09 1.56 -27.80
C ASN A 54 10.51 1.49 -29.22
N LYS A 55 10.19 0.26 -29.65
CA LYS A 55 9.57 0.01 -30.95
C LYS A 55 8.08 0.36 -30.87
N PRO A 56 7.56 1.26 -31.73
CA PRO A 56 6.12 1.48 -31.84
C PRO A 56 5.41 0.15 -32.13
N TRP A 57 4.33 -0.15 -31.40
CA TRP A 57 3.62 -1.43 -31.49
C TRP A 57 4.48 -2.66 -31.19
N GLY A 58 5.60 -2.48 -30.49
CA GLY A 58 6.45 -3.58 -30.08
C GLY A 58 5.76 -4.50 -29.07
N THR A 59 6.07 -5.78 -29.19
CA THR A 59 5.71 -6.80 -28.22
C THR A 59 6.46 -6.56 -26.90
N ILE A 60 5.97 -7.16 -25.83
CA ILE A 60 6.66 -7.23 -24.54
C ILE A 60 8.02 -7.95 -24.63
N GLU A 61 8.19 -8.90 -25.54
CA GLU A 61 9.49 -9.51 -25.84
C GLU A 61 10.46 -8.52 -26.50
N GLU A 62 9.98 -7.57 -27.30
CA GLU A 62 10.81 -6.55 -27.94
C GLU A 62 11.15 -5.39 -27.00
N ASN A 63 10.13 -4.81 -26.36
CA ASN A 63 10.25 -3.58 -25.58
C ASN A 63 10.47 -3.82 -24.08
N GLY A 64 10.16 -5.02 -23.57
CA GLY A 64 10.24 -5.32 -22.15
C GLY A 64 9.08 -4.74 -21.34
N VAL A 65 9.07 -5.09 -20.06
CA VAL A 65 8.10 -4.64 -19.07
C VAL A 65 8.77 -4.70 -17.71
N GLY A 66 8.47 -3.74 -16.85
CA GLY A 66 8.73 -3.82 -15.42
C GLY A 66 7.73 -4.75 -14.75
N LYS A 67 8.18 -5.38 -13.67
CA LYS A 67 7.49 -6.40 -12.90
C LYS A 67 7.27 -5.96 -11.46
N PHE A 68 6.33 -6.57 -10.76
CA PHE A 68 6.07 -6.28 -9.35
C PHE A 68 7.28 -6.57 -8.46
N ASN A 69 8.10 -7.56 -8.81
CA ASN A 69 9.32 -7.93 -8.08
C ASN A 69 10.51 -6.97 -8.35
N ASP A 70 10.45 -6.10 -9.37
CA ASP A 70 11.50 -5.11 -9.66
C ASP A 70 11.62 -4.03 -8.56
N PHE A 71 10.54 -3.81 -7.81
CA PHE A 71 10.56 -2.97 -6.61
C PHE A 71 11.24 -3.71 -5.45
N THR A 72 12.50 -4.05 -5.60
CA THR A 72 13.31 -4.76 -4.59
C THR A 72 13.43 -3.98 -3.29
N ASP A 73 13.89 -4.62 -2.21
CA ASP A 73 14.14 -3.94 -0.94
C ASP A 73 15.09 -2.75 -1.12
N LYS A 74 16.19 -2.94 -1.88
CA LYS A 74 17.12 -1.85 -2.21
C LYS A 74 16.45 -0.68 -2.93
N ALA A 75 15.55 -0.97 -3.87
CA ALA A 75 14.82 0.06 -4.60
C ALA A 75 13.88 0.85 -3.68
N LEU A 76 13.17 0.16 -2.80
CA LEU A 76 12.24 0.77 -1.85
C LEU A 76 12.97 1.55 -0.74
N ASP A 77 14.09 1.04 -0.23
CA ASP A 77 15.00 1.78 0.66
C ASP A 77 15.45 3.10 0.02
N SER A 78 15.80 3.05 -1.27
CA SER A 78 16.27 4.22 -2.02
C SER A 78 15.14 5.23 -2.21
N ILE A 79 13.92 4.79 -2.54
CA ILE A 79 12.74 5.66 -2.63
C ILE A 79 12.42 6.27 -1.26
N ARG A 80 12.49 5.48 -0.19
CA ARG A 80 12.27 5.94 1.17
C ARG A 80 13.30 6.99 1.60
N ALA A 81 14.57 6.82 1.22
CA ALA A 81 15.65 7.76 1.54
C ALA A 81 15.42 9.16 0.93
N LEU A 82 14.60 9.28 -0.12
CA LEU A 82 14.17 10.57 -0.69
C LEU A 82 13.11 11.29 0.17
N GLY A 83 12.69 10.70 1.31
CA GLY A 83 11.63 11.24 2.16
C GLY A 83 10.22 10.87 1.72
N VAL A 84 10.08 9.91 0.81
CA VAL A 84 8.78 9.45 0.30
C VAL A 84 7.99 8.76 1.41
N THR A 85 6.69 9.05 1.43
CA THR A 85 5.72 8.50 2.40
C THR A 85 4.70 7.59 1.75
N HIS A 86 4.40 7.83 0.46
CA HIS A 86 3.42 7.06 -0.32
C HIS A 86 4.00 6.77 -1.70
N ILE A 87 3.84 5.54 -2.19
CA ILE A 87 4.10 5.21 -3.59
C ILE A 87 2.75 5.03 -4.30
N TRP A 88 2.60 5.67 -5.46
CA TRP A 88 1.45 5.47 -6.33
C TRP A 88 1.85 4.60 -7.53
N TYR A 89 1.42 3.34 -7.50
CA TYR A 89 1.66 2.36 -8.57
C TYR A 89 0.64 2.53 -9.69
N THR A 90 0.98 3.36 -10.67
CA THR A 90 0.09 3.63 -11.80
C THR A 90 0.01 2.40 -12.71
N GLY A 91 -1.20 2.09 -13.20
CA GLY A 91 -1.45 1.05 -14.20
C GLY A 91 -1.53 -0.38 -13.65
N VAL A 92 -1.68 -0.54 -12.32
CA VAL A 92 -1.85 -1.84 -11.68
C VAL A 92 -3.16 -2.54 -12.05
N PRO A 93 -4.34 -1.88 -12.01
CA PRO A 93 -5.59 -2.55 -12.37
C PRO A 93 -5.53 -3.13 -13.79
N HIS A 94 -6.24 -4.23 -13.99
CA HIS A 94 -6.25 -4.90 -15.28
C HIS A 94 -6.92 -3.99 -16.33
N HIS A 95 -6.07 -3.48 -17.22
CA HIS A 95 -6.44 -2.67 -18.37
C HIS A 95 -6.32 -3.47 -19.67
N ALA A 96 -6.99 -3.00 -20.71
CA ALA A 96 -7.02 -3.69 -21.99
C ALA A 96 -5.61 -3.86 -22.58
N VAL A 97 -5.29 -5.05 -23.08
CA VAL A 97 -3.99 -5.42 -23.68
C VAL A 97 -4.21 -6.35 -24.87
N ILE A 98 -3.26 -6.38 -25.82
CA ILE A 98 -3.38 -7.24 -27.02
C ILE A 98 -2.82 -8.66 -26.77
N ARG A 99 -1.96 -8.82 -25.75
CA ARG A 99 -1.33 -10.11 -25.47
C ARG A 99 -2.36 -11.17 -25.07
N ASP A 100 -2.19 -12.36 -25.62
CA ASP A 100 -3.02 -13.52 -25.28
C ASP A 100 -2.69 -14.06 -23.88
N TYR A 101 -3.72 -14.08 -23.03
CA TYR A 101 -3.68 -14.63 -21.68
C TYR A 101 -4.80 -15.65 -21.44
N THR A 102 -5.34 -16.25 -22.50
CA THR A 102 -6.46 -17.22 -22.44
C THR A 102 -6.12 -18.46 -21.61
N SER A 103 -4.85 -18.88 -21.58
CA SER A 103 -4.36 -19.96 -20.70
C SER A 103 -4.54 -19.65 -19.21
N PHE A 104 -4.71 -18.39 -18.84
CA PHE A 104 -4.94 -17.91 -17.47
C PHE A 104 -6.40 -17.47 -17.24
N GLY A 105 -7.31 -17.84 -18.14
CA GLY A 105 -8.73 -17.51 -18.06
C GLY A 105 -9.06 -16.05 -18.39
N ILE A 106 -8.15 -15.32 -19.06
CA ILE A 106 -8.38 -13.93 -19.47
C ILE A 106 -8.79 -13.91 -20.95
N SER A 107 -9.94 -13.30 -21.24
CA SER A 107 -10.39 -13.11 -22.62
C SER A 107 -9.54 -12.05 -23.34
N ASN A 108 -9.28 -12.28 -24.63
CA ASN A 108 -8.59 -11.32 -25.49
C ASN A 108 -9.41 -10.04 -25.65
N ASP A 109 -8.70 -8.91 -25.73
CA ASP A 109 -9.29 -7.63 -26.12
C ASP A 109 -9.23 -7.43 -27.63
N ASP A 110 -10.09 -6.55 -28.15
CA ASP A 110 -10.10 -6.20 -29.56
C ASP A 110 -8.91 -5.28 -29.90
N PRO A 111 -7.96 -5.71 -30.75
CA PRO A 111 -6.77 -4.92 -31.08
C PRO A 111 -7.09 -3.57 -31.73
N ASP A 112 -8.26 -3.40 -32.36
CA ASP A 112 -8.63 -2.15 -33.04
C ASP A 112 -9.01 -1.03 -32.06
N VAL A 113 -9.33 -1.36 -30.80
CA VAL A 113 -9.69 -0.38 -29.76
C VAL A 113 -8.59 -0.14 -28.72
N VAL A 114 -7.58 -1.02 -28.67
CA VAL A 114 -6.49 -0.94 -27.70
C VAL A 114 -5.38 0.00 -28.20
N LYS A 115 -4.96 0.93 -27.33
CA LYS A 115 -3.91 1.91 -27.63
C LYS A 115 -2.51 1.29 -27.52
N GLY A 116 -2.07 0.62 -28.59
CA GLY A 116 -0.78 -0.10 -28.62
C GLY A 116 -0.83 -1.46 -27.92
N CYS A 117 0.15 -2.33 -28.16
CA CYS A 117 0.15 -3.70 -27.62
C CYS A 117 0.06 -3.76 -26.09
N ALA A 118 0.71 -2.82 -25.40
CA ALA A 118 0.75 -2.72 -23.93
C ALA A 118 -0.52 -2.12 -23.32
N GLY A 119 -1.42 -1.55 -24.13
CA GLY A 119 -2.61 -0.88 -23.64
C GLY A 119 -2.36 0.46 -22.95
N SER A 120 -3.46 1.17 -22.69
CA SER A 120 -3.43 2.36 -21.86
C SER A 120 -3.64 1.96 -20.39
N PRO A 121 -2.81 2.43 -19.45
CA PRO A 121 -2.99 2.17 -18.01
C PRO A 121 -4.30 2.73 -17.44
N TYR A 122 -4.97 3.62 -18.18
CA TYR A 122 -6.23 4.24 -17.81
C TYR A 122 -7.45 3.57 -18.48
N ALA A 123 -7.23 2.61 -19.38
CA ALA A 123 -8.30 1.82 -20.00
C ALA A 123 -8.60 0.56 -19.17
N VAL A 124 -8.92 0.76 -17.90
CA VAL A 124 -9.22 -0.33 -16.95
C VAL A 124 -10.47 -1.07 -17.40
N LYS A 125 -10.37 -2.40 -17.50
CA LYS A 125 -11.49 -3.28 -17.86
C LYS A 125 -11.93 -4.19 -16.72
N ASP A 126 -11.06 -4.42 -15.74
CA ASP A 126 -11.36 -5.24 -14.57
C ASP A 126 -10.70 -4.63 -13.32
N TYR A 127 -11.53 -4.13 -12.41
CA TYR A 127 -11.12 -3.50 -11.15
C TYR A 127 -10.84 -4.52 -10.04
N TYR A 128 -11.16 -5.80 -10.24
CA TYR A 128 -10.96 -6.87 -9.27
C TYR A 128 -9.67 -7.67 -9.52
N ASN A 129 -8.93 -7.32 -10.58
CA ASN A 129 -7.71 -8.00 -10.97
C ASN A 129 -6.60 -7.00 -11.29
N VAL A 130 -5.37 -7.51 -11.38
CA VAL A 130 -4.18 -6.72 -11.73
C VAL A 130 -3.69 -7.08 -13.13
N ASN A 131 -3.00 -6.16 -13.78
CA ASN A 131 -2.53 -6.37 -15.15
C ASN A 131 -1.52 -7.54 -15.19
N PRO A 132 -1.76 -8.58 -16.02
CA PRO A 132 -0.92 -9.78 -16.07
C PRO A 132 0.49 -9.54 -16.63
N ASP A 133 0.73 -8.45 -17.37
CA ASP A 133 2.08 -8.12 -17.85
C ASP A 133 3.04 -7.77 -16.70
N LEU A 134 2.51 -7.30 -15.57
CA LEU A 134 3.30 -6.83 -14.42
C LEU A 134 3.74 -7.96 -13.49
N ALA A 135 3.22 -9.18 -13.67
CA ALA A 135 3.63 -10.35 -12.90
C ALA A 135 4.71 -11.16 -13.66
N GLU A 136 5.60 -11.83 -12.93
CA GLU A 136 6.49 -12.83 -13.52
C GLU A 136 5.70 -14.06 -13.95
N ASP A 137 4.83 -14.56 -13.06
CA ASP A 137 3.86 -15.60 -13.35
C ASP A 137 2.45 -15.00 -13.37
N PRO A 138 1.85 -14.82 -14.58
CA PRO A 138 0.49 -14.31 -14.70
C PRO A 138 -0.55 -15.11 -13.91
N ALA A 139 -0.35 -16.42 -13.65
CA ALA A 139 -1.29 -17.20 -12.84
C ALA A 139 -1.31 -16.75 -11.37
N ARG A 140 -0.19 -16.18 -10.90
CA ARG A 140 0.07 -15.77 -9.51
C ARG A 140 0.05 -14.25 -9.32
N ARG A 141 -0.40 -13.51 -10.33
CA ARG A 141 -0.37 -12.04 -10.39
C ARG A 141 -0.91 -11.32 -9.15
N LEU A 142 -1.98 -11.82 -8.54
CA LEU A 142 -2.53 -11.22 -7.31
C LEU A 142 -1.62 -11.44 -6.10
N GLU A 143 -1.00 -12.61 -5.99
CA GLU A 143 -0.04 -12.91 -4.92
C GLU A 143 1.25 -12.08 -5.08
N GLU A 144 1.74 -11.93 -6.31
CA GLU A 144 2.90 -11.08 -6.60
C GLU A 144 2.60 -9.60 -6.30
N PHE A 145 1.40 -9.14 -6.65
CA PHE A 145 0.97 -7.79 -6.30
C PHE A 145 0.86 -7.61 -4.78
N GLN A 146 0.26 -8.55 -4.06
CA GLN A 146 0.22 -8.52 -2.59
C GLN A 146 1.64 -8.48 -1.99
N ALA A 147 2.57 -9.26 -2.54
CA ALA A 147 3.96 -9.27 -2.10
C ALA A 147 4.65 -7.91 -2.31
N LEU A 148 4.32 -7.17 -3.39
CA LEU A 148 4.75 -5.79 -3.60
C LEU A 148 4.20 -4.87 -2.49
N ILE A 149 2.88 -4.92 -2.23
CA ILE A 149 2.24 -4.08 -1.21
C ILE A 149 2.85 -4.32 0.17
N GLU A 150 2.98 -5.58 0.57
CA GLU A 150 3.58 -5.95 1.85
C GLU A 150 5.02 -5.47 1.97
N ARG A 151 5.80 -5.60 0.89
CA ARG A 151 7.18 -5.13 0.87
C ARG A 151 7.24 -3.61 1.03
N THR A 152 6.42 -2.86 0.30
CA THR A 152 6.35 -1.39 0.45
C THR A 152 5.98 -0.97 1.87
N HIS A 153 5.05 -1.67 2.52
CA HIS A 153 4.71 -1.43 3.93
C HIS A 153 5.88 -1.74 4.88
N ARG A 154 6.64 -2.83 4.66
CA ARG A 154 7.84 -3.13 5.47
C ARG A 154 8.90 -2.02 5.39
N HIS A 155 8.95 -1.31 4.26
CA HIS A 155 9.82 -0.14 4.05
C HIS A 155 9.24 1.18 4.59
N GLY A 156 8.13 1.13 5.33
CA GLY A 156 7.56 2.28 6.04
C GLY A 156 6.88 3.30 5.13
N MET A 157 6.47 2.90 3.94
CA MET A 157 5.69 3.70 2.99
C MET A 157 4.29 3.13 2.82
N LYS A 158 3.31 3.99 2.56
CA LYS A 158 1.94 3.61 2.21
C LYS A 158 1.79 3.48 0.69
N VAL A 159 0.69 2.87 0.24
CA VAL A 159 0.43 2.64 -1.19
C VAL A 159 -0.83 3.36 -1.66
N ILE A 160 -0.78 3.86 -2.90
CA ILE A 160 -1.90 4.38 -3.68
C ILE A 160 -1.97 3.54 -4.98
N ILE A 161 -3.18 3.19 -5.41
CA ILE A 161 -3.47 2.48 -6.67
C ILE A 161 -4.40 3.35 -7.51
#